data_AF-A0A2D4F3M1-F1
#
_entry.id   AF-A0A2D4F3M1-F1
#
_cell.length_a   1.000
_cell.length_b   1.000
_cell.length_c   1.000
_cell.angle_alpha   90.00
_cell.angle_beta   90.00
_cell.angle_gamma   90.00
#
_symmetry.space_group_name_H-M   'P 1'
#
loop_
_entity.id
_entity.type
_entity.pdbx_description
1 polymer ?
#
loop_
_entity_poly.entity_id
_entity_poly.type
_entity_poly.pdbx_seq_one_letter_code
_entity_poly.pdbx_strand_id
1 'polypeptide(L)'
;LGHSMLSTIAVALHFAEEVIEEAISKAETYSNRLDKRSEACYLQDHKEELIEELATTIVQKIIRKPTVKTKQVEAGFERPQFMSNRSVTSATPPKQNKLTFQRSHRRSYALW
;
A
#
# COMPACT_ATOMS: atom_id res chain seq x y z
N LEU A 1 -23.61 15.81 15.69
CA LEU A 1 -23.41 16.68 14.51
C LEU A 1 -23.90 15.92 13.29
N GLY A 2 -24.93 16.44 12.61
CA GLY A 2 -25.50 15.81 11.42
C GLY A 2 -24.52 15.91 10.25
N HIS A 3 -23.92 14.78 9.87
CA HIS A 3 -23.22 14.68 8.60
C HIS A 3 -24.28 14.72 7.49
N SER A 4 -24.50 15.90 6.92
CA SER A 4 -25.30 16.02 5.70
C SER A 4 -24.62 15.25 4.58
N MET A 5 -25.39 14.58 3.73
CA MET A 5 -24.87 13.81 2.61
C MET A 5 -23.93 14.64 1.73
N LEU A 6 -24.22 15.93 1.57
CA LEU A 6 -23.36 16.89 0.87
C LEU A 6 -21.98 17.06 1.51
N SER A 7 -21.90 17.06 2.84
CA SER A 7 -20.62 17.13 3.55
C SER A 7 -19.80 15.85 3.33
N THR A 8 -20.46 14.68 3.30
CA THR A 8 -19.79 13.41 2.98
C THR A 8 -19.27 13.38 1.55
N ILE A 9 -20.06 13.87 0.59
CA ILE A 9 -19.66 13.96 -0.83
C ILE A 9 -18.50 14.93 -1.00
N ALA A 10 -18.57 16.13 -0.41
CA ALA A 10 -17.52 17.14 -0.52
C ALA A 10 -16.17 16.66 0.03
N VAL A 11 -16.18 16.00 1.19
CA VAL A 11 -14.95 15.43 1.79
C VAL A 11 -14.42 14.28 0.93
N ALA A 12 -15.29 13.44 0.37
CA ALA A 12 -14.87 12.33 -0.49
C ALA A 12 -14.25 12.80 -1.80
N LEU A 13 -14.80 13.86 -2.41
CA LEU A 13 -14.24 14.46 -3.62
C LEU A 13 -12.86 15.08 -3.36
N HIS A 14 -12.71 15.88 -2.30
CA HIS A 14 -11.43 16.49 -1.96
C HIS A 14 -10.37 15.42 -1.67
N PHE A 15 -10.72 14.42 -0.86
CA PHE A 15 -9.80 13.31 -0.58
C PHE A 15 -9.43 12.54 -1.86
N ALA A 16 -10.38 12.30 -2.76
CA ALA A 16 -10.10 11.61 -4.01
C ALA A 16 -9.15 12.44 -4.90
N GLU A 17 -9.38 13.75 -5.01
CA GLU A 17 -8.51 14.66 -5.74
C GLU A 17 -7.08 14.66 -5.18
N GLU A 18 -6.92 14.83 -3.87
CA GLU A 18 -5.61 14.80 -3.20
C GLU A 18 -4.87 13.47 -3.44
N VAL A 19 -5.56 12.34 -3.34
CA VAL A 19 -4.96 11.02 -3.52
C VAL A 19 -4.50 10.81 -4.96
N ILE A 20 -5.31 11.24 -5.95
CA ILE A 20 -4.94 11.12 -7.36
C ILE A 20 -3.78 12.06 -7.70
N GLU A 21 -3.76 13.29 -7.18
CA GLU A 21 -2.63 14.21 -7.35
C GLU A 21 -1.34 13.71 -6.72
N GLU A 22 -1.41 13.11 -5.53
CA GLU A 22 -0.26 12.47 -4.90
C GLU A 22 0.24 11.28 -5.74
N ALA A 23 -0.68 10.46 -6.28
CA ALA A 23 -0.35 9.32 -7.13
C ALA A 23 0.36 9.76 -8.42
N ILE A 24 -0.13 10.82 -9.08
CA ILE A 24 0.51 11.41 -10.26
C ILE A 24 1.91 11.93 -9.91
N SER A 25 2.01 12.76 -8.86
CA SER A 25 3.29 13.32 -8.41
C SER A 25 4.30 12.22 -8.12
N LYS A 26 3.86 11.14 -7.47
CA LYS A 26 4.69 9.97 -7.19
C LYS A 26 5.11 9.26 -8.48
N ALA A 27 4.19 9.02 -9.42
CA ALA A 27 4.52 8.40 -10.70
C ALA A 27 5.55 9.22 -11.50
N GLU A 28 5.43 10.54 -11.48
CA GLU A 28 6.36 11.47 -12.14
C GLU A 28 7.76 11.41 -11.51
N THR A 29 7.88 11.31 -10.18
CA THR A 29 9.21 11.18 -9.53
C THR A 29 9.96 9.91 -9.90
N TYR A 30 9.25 8.84 -10.30
CA TYR A 30 9.84 7.58 -10.73
C TYR A 30 9.85 7.38 -12.26
N SER A 31 9.48 8.40 -13.05
CA SER A 31 9.27 8.32 -14.51
C SER A 31 10.54 8.07 -15.34
N ASN A 32 11.68 7.85 -14.70
CA ASN A 32 12.96 7.55 -15.35
C ASN A 32 12.95 6.15 -16.02
N ARG A 33 11.88 5.37 -15.85
CA ARG A 33 11.62 4.11 -16.56
C ARG A 33 10.36 4.25 -17.44
N LEU A 34 10.40 3.66 -18.64
CA LEU A 34 9.37 3.76 -19.68
C LEU A 34 7.97 3.34 -19.18
N ASP A 35 7.90 2.29 -18.36
CA ASP A 35 6.70 1.79 -17.69
C ASP A 35 6.10 2.79 -16.69
N LYS A 36 6.94 3.60 -16.05
CA LYS A 36 6.52 4.62 -15.08
C LYS A 36 6.03 5.89 -15.76
N ARG A 37 6.55 6.20 -16.96
CA ARG A 37 6.05 7.32 -17.78
C ARG A 37 4.66 7.04 -18.37
N SER A 38 4.37 5.80 -18.76
CA SER A 38 3.02 5.43 -19.20
C SER A 38 2.00 5.50 -18.07
N GLU A 39 2.40 5.17 -16.84
CA GLU A 39 1.55 5.26 -15.66
C GLU A 39 1.21 6.72 -15.33
N ALA A 40 2.20 7.63 -15.34
CA ALA A 40 1.94 9.06 -15.14
C ALA A 40 1.00 9.66 -16.21
N CYS A 41 1.17 9.27 -17.48
CA CYS A 41 0.29 9.70 -18.57
C CYS A 41 -1.14 9.21 -18.36
N TYR A 42 -1.32 7.92 -18.04
CA TYR A 42 -2.64 7.34 -17.78
C TYR A 42 -3.38 8.06 -16.64
N LEU A 43 -2.68 8.31 -15.53
CA LEU A 43 -3.26 8.98 -14.37
C LEU A 43 -3.63 10.44 -14.65
N GLN A 44 -2.86 11.16 -15.48
CA GLN A 44 -3.23 12.51 -15.90
C GLN A 44 -4.43 12.50 -16.85
N ASP A 45 -4.39 11.65 -17.89
CA ASP A 45 -5.43 11.60 -18.93
C ASP A 45 -6.80 11.18 -18.36
N HIS A 46 -6.81 10.37 -17.29
CA HIS A 46 -8.03 9.87 -16.64
C HIS A 46 -8.26 10.48 -15.24
N LYS A 47 -7.62 11.61 -14.92
CA LYS A 47 -7.66 12.20 -13.57
C LYS A 47 -9.09 12.40 -13.08
N GLU A 48 -9.96 13.01 -13.88
CA GLU A 48 -11.33 13.33 -13.50
C GLU A 48 -12.19 12.08 -13.26
N GLU A 49 -12.10 11.08 -14.15
CA GLU A 49 -12.82 9.80 -14.03
C GLU A 49 -12.39 9.04 -12.76
N LEU A 50 -11.10 8.99 -12.48
CA LEU A 50 -10.56 8.33 -11.28
C LEU A 50 -10.99 9.04 -9.99
N ILE A 51 -11.07 10.37 -10.00
CA ILE A 51 -11.57 11.15 -8.86
C ILE A 51 -13.04 10.84 -8.62
N GLU A 52 -13.87 10.83 -9.66
CA GLU A 52 -15.30 10.52 -9.55
C GLU A 52 -15.52 9.09 -9.05
N GLU A 53 -14.84 8.09 -9.65
CA GLU A 53 -14.97 6.69 -9.24
C GLU A 53 -14.51 6.48 -7.78
N LEU A 54 -13.41 7.12 -7.38
CA LEU A 54 -12.90 7.01 -6.03
C LEU A 54 -13.82 7.70 -5.02
N ALA A 55 -14.31 8.91 -5.33
CA ALA A 55 -15.25 9.64 -4.47
C ALA A 55 -16.56 8.88 -4.31
N THR A 56 -17.14 8.37 -5.40
CA THR A 56 -18.35 7.54 -5.34
C THR A 56 -18.12 6.26 -4.55
N THR A 57 -16.97 5.60 -4.72
CA THR A 57 -16.59 4.42 -3.92
C THR A 57 -16.48 4.75 -2.43
N ILE A 58 -15.88 5.88 -2.07
CA ILE A 58 -15.75 6.33 -0.67
C ILE A 58 -17.14 6.62 -0.08
N VAL A 59 -17.96 7.39 -0.78
CA VAL A 59 -19.34 7.71 -0.37
C VAL A 59 -20.14 6.42 -0.19
N GLN A 60 -20.06 5.50 -1.15
CA GLN A 60 -20.70 4.19 -1.05
C GLN A 60 -20.18 3.38 0.14
N LYS A 61 -18.88 3.36 0.41
CA LYS A 61 -18.31 2.64 1.56
C LYS A 61 -18.68 3.25 2.91
N ILE A 62 -18.83 4.57 2.97
CA ILE A 62 -19.27 5.30 4.17
C ILE A 62 -20.77 5.08 4.43
N ILE A 63 -21.60 5.13 3.38
CA ILE A 63 -23.06 4.93 3.49
C ILE A 63 -23.41 3.45 3.70
N ARG A 64 -22.78 2.54 2.94
CA ARG A 64 -23.02 1.07 3.01
C ARG A 64 -22.27 0.39 4.15
N LYS A 65 -21.72 1.15 5.11
CA LYS A 65 -21.01 0.63 6.27
C LYS A 65 -21.78 -0.56 6.83
N PRO A 66 -21.26 -1.81 6.77
CA PRO A 66 -21.98 -2.94 7.33
C PRO A 66 -22.19 -2.63 8.80
N THR A 67 -23.45 -2.58 9.22
CA THR A 67 -23.79 -2.59 10.63
C THR A 67 -23.23 -3.89 11.19
N VAL A 68 -22.04 -3.82 11.78
CA VAL A 68 -21.44 -4.91 12.54
C VAL A 68 -22.37 -5.24 13.70
N LYS A 69 -23.37 -6.10 13.44
CA LYS A 69 -23.83 -7.04 14.44
C LYS A 69 -22.70 -8.05 14.58
N THR A 70 -21.96 -7.90 15.65
CA THR A 70 -20.90 -8.78 16.14
C THR A 70 -21.25 -10.25 15.94
N LYS A 71 -20.84 -10.82 14.82
CA LYS A 71 -20.48 -12.24 14.69
C LYS A 71 -19.58 -12.34 13.48
N GLN A 72 -18.31 -12.60 13.75
CA GLN A 72 -17.30 -12.95 12.78
C GLN A 72 -17.88 -13.96 11.78
N VAL A 73 -18.00 -13.57 10.52
CA VAL A 73 -17.78 -14.49 9.41
C VAL A 73 -16.84 -13.76 8.48
N GLU A 74 -15.58 -14.14 8.64
CA GLU A 74 -14.45 -13.92 7.77
C GLU A 74 -14.85 -14.15 6.30
N ALA A 75 -14.92 -13.08 5.51
CA ALA A 75 -14.86 -13.16 4.06
C ALA A 75 -13.97 -12.03 3.55
N GLY A 76 -12.66 -12.27 3.68
CA GLY A 76 -11.60 -11.81 2.78
C GLY A 76 -11.66 -10.38 2.27
N PHE A 77 -11.47 -9.40 3.16
CA PHE A 77 -10.87 -8.11 2.78
C PHE A 77 -9.98 -7.65 3.95
N GLU A 78 -8.80 -8.28 4.07
CA GLU A 78 -7.72 -7.77 4.91
C GLU A 78 -7.29 -6.40 4.37
N ARG A 79 -7.82 -5.34 4.97
CA ARG A 79 -7.20 -4.02 4.92
C ARG A 79 -6.01 -4.08 5.87
N PRO A 80 -4.75 -3.89 5.42
CA PRO A 80 -3.63 -3.83 6.35
C PRO A 80 -3.87 -2.65 7.29
N GLN A 81 -4.20 -2.97 8.54
CA GLN A 81 -4.22 -1.97 9.59
C GLN A 81 -2.80 -1.47 9.75
N PHE A 82 -2.58 -0.20 9.39
CA PHE A 82 -1.43 0.58 9.82
C PHE A 82 -1.50 0.69 11.36
N MET A 83 -1.07 -0.38 12.04
CA MET A 83 -0.86 -0.38 13.48
C MET A 83 0.42 0.41 13.74
N SER A 84 0.23 1.71 13.89
CA SER A 84 1.17 2.58 14.59
C SER A 84 1.12 2.22 16.07
N ASN A 85 2.12 1.49 16.53
CA ASN A 85 2.48 1.41 17.94
C ASN A 85 4.00 1.28 18.04
N ARG A 86 4.64 2.45 18.11
CA ARG A 86 5.94 2.64 18.74
C ARG A 86 5.88 2.09 20.17
N SER A 87 6.58 0.99 20.40
CA SER A 87 7.09 0.61 21.72
C SER A 87 8.54 0.16 21.58
N VAL A 88 9.43 0.99 22.09
CA VAL A 88 10.88 0.79 22.22
C VAL A 88 11.16 -0.14 23.42
N THR A 89 12.34 -0.78 23.39
CA THR A 89 12.95 -1.71 24.39
C THR A 89 12.54 -3.18 24.22
N SER A 90 13.40 -4.20 24.20
CA SER A 90 14.84 -4.33 24.46
C SER A 90 15.37 -5.65 23.85
N ALA A 91 16.65 -5.62 23.47
CA ALA A 91 17.64 -6.71 23.39
C ALA A 91 17.19 -8.17 23.14
N THR A 92 17.63 -8.73 22.02
CA THR A 92 18.38 -10.03 21.97
C THR A 92 18.97 -10.24 20.57
N PRO A 93 20.26 -10.58 20.41
CA PRO A 93 20.83 -10.92 19.11
C PRO A 93 20.46 -12.35 18.70
N PRO A 94 20.20 -12.64 17.41
CA PRO A 94 19.90 -14.00 16.98
C PRO A 94 21.15 -14.85 16.94
N LYS A 95 21.02 -16.08 17.47
CA LYS A 95 22.06 -17.09 17.58
C LYS A 95 22.64 -17.50 16.23
N GLN A 96 23.96 -17.60 16.20
CA GLN A 96 24.76 -18.20 15.14
C GLN A 96 24.35 -19.65 14.88
N ASN A 97 23.75 -19.93 13.72
CA ASN A 97 23.66 -21.26 13.13
C ASN A 97 24.73 -21.42 12.05
N LYS A 98 25.99 -21.62 12.46
CA LYS A 98 27.06 -22.03 11.54
C LYS A 98 26.82 -23.50 11.15
N LEU A 99 25.96 -23.72 10.16
CA LEU A 99 25.92 -24.97 9.41
C LEU A 99 27.27 -25.12 8.72
N THR A 100 28.04 -26.04 9.28
CA THR A 100 29.30 -26.57 8.79
C THR A 100 29.12 -27.11 7.37
N PHE A 101 29.48 -26.31 6.36
CA PHE A 101 29.83 -26.87 5.06
C PHE A 101 31.23 -27.45 5.15
N GLN A 102 31.26 -28.73 5.48
CA GLN A 102 32.43 -29.59 5.35
C GLN A 102 32.79 -29.69 3.86
N ARG A 103 33.61 -28.77 3.36
CA ARG A 103 34.29 -28.94 2.06
C ARG A 103 35.72 -29.38 2.30
N SER A 104 35.86 -30.60 2.80
CA SER A 104 37.09 -31.36 2.65
C SER A 104 37.05 -31.97 1.25
N HIS A 105 37.86 -31.47 0.32
CA HIS A 105 38.59 -32.31 -0.60
C HIS A 105 39.80 -31.54 -1.13
N ARG A 106 40.95 -31.88 -0.52
CA ARG A 106 42.28 -31.88 -1.11
C ARG A 106 42.24 -32.07 -2.63
N ARG A 107 42.89 -31.19 -3.37
CA ARG A 107 44.11 -31.52 -4.14
C ARG A 107 44.65 -30.28 -4.85
N SER A 108 45.79 -29.81 -4.35
CA SER A 108 46.74 -29.01 -5.10
C SER A 108 47.25 -29.82 -6.29
N TYR A 109 47.33 -29.20 -7.47
CA TYR A 109 48.48 -29.33 -8.37
C TYR A 109 48.60 -28.05 -9.18
N ALA A 110 49.78 -27.43 -9.11
CA ALA A 110 50.34 -26.68 -10.20
C ALA A 110 50.71 -27.64 -11.34
N LEU A 111 50.70 -27.17 -12.59
CA LEU A 111 51.78 -27.28 -13.58
C LEU A 111 51.25 -27.00 -15.01
N TRP A 112 52.07 -26.24 -15.75
CA TRP A 112 52.08 -25.89 -17.18
C TRP A 112 51.18 -24.74 -17.65
#